data_AF-A0AAN9YVW7-F1
#
_entry.id   AF-A0AAN9YVW7-F1
#
_cell.length_a   1.000
_cell.length_b   1.000
_cell.length_c   1.000
_cell.angle_alpha   90.00
_cell.angle_beta   90.00
_cell.angle_gamma   90.00
#
_symmetry.space_group_name_H-M   'P 1'
#
loop_
_entity.id
_entity.type
_entity.pdbx_description
1 polymer ?
#
loop_
_entity_poly.entity_id
_entity_poly.type
_entity_poly.pdbx_seq_one_letter_code
_entity_poly.pdbx_strand_id
1 'polypeptide(L)'
;MLSLTRPLISVHSEKNEANGTIPLPLVFKAPIRPDVVNFVHDNMAKNHRQPYCVNKDAGHQTSAESWGTGRAVARIPRVRGGGTHRSGQGAFGNMCRGGRMFAPTKPWRRWHRKINVNQKRYALVSAIAASGVPALVMSKGHMIQDVPEIPLVVDDKVQEYSKTKQAVIFLRRIKAWSDIEKVYKSRRFRAGKGKMRNRRRIQRRGPLIIYHEDKGLTKAFRNIPGVDLVNVDKLNLLKLAPGGHVGRFVIWTKSAFNRLDALYGTWRKTARLKKGYNLPMPKMANTDLTRLLKSESIMKVLRRPKKLVVRRVKKLNPLSNTKAMVRLNPYASVLKRAAALAESKRRLARIKLAAKKRGIDKISEKQRLILQKDRKRRIARNALKSARRLRKEKLEKEKAAAPKEEKKVAKKPVEGKEAKAKAAPLTPRERAKAARAAAAARRPVALKFRHIGRVVKVTKPGRASKKILKAAVKRAENQRRFGKNVPIIDQAKLKPVPTKPKVKKGTQVGKVKKAVKAVSKDGKPAPKPTKTESKTTKPKTAKPKAEKPKVGKGAAKTEKKPAEK
;
A
#
# COMPACT_ATOMS: atom_id res chain seq x y z
N MET A 1 -9.85 -1.23 -22.73
CA MET A 1 -10.73 -0.06 -22.49
C MET A 1 -11.21 0.49 -23.83
N LEU A 2 -12.13 -0.19 -24.52
CA LEU A 2 -12.84 0.40 -25.66
C LEU A 2 -14.17 1.06 -25.24
N SER A 3 -14.57 0.98 -23.96
CA SER A 3 -15.89 1.42 -23.51
C SER A 3 -15.82 2.12 -22.15
N LEU A 4 -15.83 3.46 -22.17
CA LEU A 4 -16.32 4.37 -21.11
C LEU A 4 -16.10 5.86 -21.47
N THR A 5 -15.70 6.17 -22.69
CA THR A 5 -15.43 7.54 -23.11
C THR A 5 -16.51 8.02 -24.06
N ARG A 6 -17.15 9.14 -23.74
CA ARG A 6 -18.02 9.85 -24.69
C ARG A 6 -17.21 10.15 -25.96
N PRO A 7 -17.70 9.78 -27.16
CA PRO A 7 -16.96 10.01 -28.40
C PRO A 7 -16.85 11.51 -28.72
N LEU A 8 -17.84 12.30 -28.30
CA LEU A 8 -17.89 13.75 -28.41
C LEU A 8 -17.86 14.36 -27.01
N ILE A 9 -17.14 15.47 -26.87
CA ILE A 9 -16.97 16.24 -25.63
C ILE A 9 -17.48 17.64 -25.91
N SER A 10 -18.18 18.21 -24.94
CA SER A 10 -18.65 19.59 -25.02
C SER A 10 -17.46 20.56 -24.93
N VAL A 11 -17.59 21.74 -25.49
CA VAL A 11 -16.63 22.83 -25.23
C VAL A 11 -17.33 23.82 -24.34
N HIS A 12 -16.76 24.15 -23.18
CA HIS A 12 -17.37 25.12 -22.28
C HIS A 12 -16.89 26.54 -22.58
N SER A 13 -17.81 27.49 -22.64
CA SER A 13 -17.51 28.91 -22.68
C SER A 13 -16.95 29.38 -21.32
N GLU A 14 -16.43 30.60 -21.27
CA GLU A 14 -15.97 31.24 -20.03
C GLU A 14 -17.08 31.43 -18.97
N LYS A 15 -18.34 31.34 -19.40
CA LYS A 15 -19.53 31.41 -18.54
C LYS A 15 -20.00 30.03 -18.06
N ASN A 16 -19.29 28.96 -18.41
CA ASN A 16 -19.64 27.57 -18.12
C ASN A 16 -20.89 27.08 -18.89
N GLU A 17 -21.14 27.63 -20.06
CA GLU A 17 -22.20 27.19 -20.98
C GLU A 17 -21.58 26.30 -22.07
N ALA A 18 -22.32 25.31 -22.58
CA ALA A 18 -21.83 24.47 -23.68
C ALA A 18 -21.85 25.25 -25.01
N ASN A 19 -20.69 25.36 -25.65
CA ASN A 19 -20.43 26.10 -26.89
C ASN A 19 -19.82 25.18 -27.96
N GLY A 20 -20.62 24.23 -28.43
CA GLY A 20 -20.23 23.23 -29.44
C GLY A 20 -19.61 21.96 -28.88
N THR A 21 -19.22 21.04 -29.77
CA THR A 21 -18.64 19.74 -29.41
C THR A 21 -17.40 19.41 -30.24
N ILE A 22 -16.52 18.58 -29.70
CA ILE A 22 -15.27 18.14 -30.33
C ILE A 22 -15.09 16.62 -30.13
N PRO A 23 -14.58 15.87 -31.13
CA PRO A 23 -14.28 14.45 -30.97
C PRO A 23 -13.15 14.22 -29.96
N LEU A 24 -13.29 13.19 -29.13
CA LEU A 24 -12.26 12.77 -28.18
C LEU A 24 -11.01 12.23 -28.91
N PRO A 25 -9.82 12.82 -28.70
CA PRO A 25 -8.58 12.31 -29.24
C PRO A 25 -8.27 10.89 -28.75
N LEU A 26 -7.77 10.01 -29.63
CA LEU A 26 -7.54 8.60 -29.30
C LEU A 26 -6.48 8.38 -28.21
N VAL A 27 -5.65 9.39 -27.93
CA VAL A 27 -4.70 9.37 -26.80
C VAL A 27 -5.41 9.12 -25.45
N PHE A 28 -6.67 9.53 -25.30
CA PHE A 28 -7.45 9.27 -24.07
C PHE A 28 -7.90 7.82 -23.92
N LYS A 29 -7.92 7.06 -25.02
CA LYS A 29 -8.24 5.61 -25.02
C LYS A 29 -7.00 4.73 -24.88
N ALA A 30 -5.82 5.33 -24.78
CA ALA A 30 -4.58 4.60 -24.62
C ALA A 30 -4.53 3.81 -23.30
N PRO A 31 -3.78 2.68 -23.25
CA PRO A 31 -3.65 1.88 -22.04
C PRO A 31 -2.98 2.66 -20.90
N ILE A 32 -3.66 2.73 -19.75
CA ILE A 32 -3.13 3.37 -18.53
C ILE A 32 -2.18 2.40 -17.84
N ARG A 33 -0.87 2.69 -17.87
CA ARG A 33 0.18 1.90 -17.18
C ARG A 33 0.82 2.67 -16.02
N PRO A 34 0.31 2.54 -14.78
CA PRO A 34 0.85 3.28 -13.64
C PRO A 34 2.28 2.85 -13.28
N ASP A 35 2.65 1.61 -13.56
CA ASP A 35 4.00 1.07 -13.37
C ASP A 35 5.04 1.78 -14.26
N VAL A 36 4.72 1.95 -15.55
CA VAL A 36 5.59 2.68 -16.50
C VAL A 36 5.65 4.15 -16.15
N VAL A 37 4.52 4.75 -15.76
CA VAL A 37 4.47 6.14 -15.33
C VAL A 37 5.38 6.36 -14.12
N ASN A 38 5.29 5.51 -13.10
CA ASN A 38 6.10 5.63 -11.90
C ASN A 38 7.60 5.45 -12.21
N PHE A 39 7.95 4.42 -12.98
CA PHE A 39 9.34 4.17 -13.40
C PHE A 39 9.95 5.35 -14.16
N VAL A 40 9.22 5.92 -15.11
CA VAL A 40 9.70 7.07 -15.89
C VAL A 40 9.76 8.31 -15.01
N HIS A 41 8.76 8.56 -14.17
CA HIS A 41 8.71 9.69 -13.25
C HIS A 41 9.92 9.70 -12.32
N ASP A 42 10.24 8.56 -11.68
CA ASP A 42 11.36 8.46 -10.75
C ASP A 42 12.71 8.75 -11.40
N ASN A 43 12.91 8.25 -12.63
CA ASN A 43 14.14 8.52 -13.37
C ASN A 43 14.20 9.96 -13.90
N MET A 44 13.06 10.53 -14.30
CA MET A 44 12.99 11.92 -14.77
C MET A 44 13.21 12.91 -13.63
N ALA A 45 12.65 12.64 -12.44
CA ALA A 45 12.83 13.46 -11.25
C ALA A 45 14.27 13.48 -10.73
N LYS A 46 15.05 12.42 -10.98
CA LYS A 46 16.49 12.39 -10.67
C LYS A 46 17.29 13.40 -11.49
N ASN A 47 16.84 13.74 -12.70
CA ASN A 47 17.57 14.62 -13.63
C ASN A 47 17.52 16.10 -13.25
N HIS A 48 16.66 16.52 -12.33
CA HIS A 48 16.62 17.90 -11.82
C HIS A 48 17.55 18.08 -10.59
N ARG A 49 18.21 17.03 -10.12
CA ARG A 49 19.02 17.11 -8.89
C ARG A 49 20.35 17.78 -9.17
N GLN A 50 20.72 18.74 -8.33
CA GLN A 50 22.07 19.31 -8.30
C GLN A 50 23.03 18.36 -7.57
N PRO A 51 24.22 18.08 -8.12
CA PRO A 51 25.26 17.33 -7.42
C PRO A 51 25.65 17.99 -6.11
N TYR A 52 25.99 17.18 -5.11
CA TYR A 52 26.57 17.64 -3.85
C TYR A 52 27.65 16.67 -3.41
N CYS A 53 28.71 17.19 -2.81
CA CYS A 53 29.82 16.42 -2.26
C CYS A 53 30.36 17.08 -0.99
N VAL A 54 31.10 16.32 -0.18
CA VAL A 54 31.96 16.88 0.86
C VAL A 54 33.23 17.45 0.24
N ASN A 55 33.91 18.37 0.93
CA ASN A 55 35.22 18.84 0.50
C ASN A 55 36.20 17.65 0.43
N LYS A 56 37.04 17.59 -0.62
CA LYS A 56 37.98 16.50 -0.87
C LYS A 56 38.99 16.36 0.27
N ASP A 57 39.44 17.49 0.80
CA ASP A 57 40.49 17.56 1.82
C ASP A 57 39.93 17.61 3.25
N ALA A 58 38.61 17.44 3.42
CA ALA A 58 37.98 17.42 4.72
C ALA A 58 38.54 16.28 5.59
N GLY A 59 39.05 16.63 6.78
CA GLY A 59 39.68 15.69 7.68
C GLY A 59 41.07 15.24 7.25
N HIS A 60 41.64 15.82 6.18
CA HIS A 60 42.99 15.57 5.67
C HIS A 60 43.99 16.71 5.86
N GLN A 61 43.51 17.88 6.31
CA GLN A 61 44.33 19.07 6.50
C GLN A 61 45.34 18.95 7.65
N THR A 62 45.14 18.01 8.57
CA THR A 62 45.98 17.85 9.75
C THR A 62 47.08 16.84 9.53
N SER A 63 48.34 17.23 9.75
CA SER A 63 49.48 16.32 9.76
C SER A 63 49.43 15.43 11.01
N ALA A 64 49.29 14.12 10.81
CA ALA A 64 49.14 13.16 11.90
C ALA A 64 49.74 11.81 11.51
N GLU A 65 50.41 11.16 12.44
CA GLU A 65 51.02 9.85 12.26
C GLU A 65 50.64 8.94 13.43
N SER A 66 50.58 7.63 13.19
CA SER A 66 50.31 6.69 14.26
C SER A 66 51.55 6.56 15.13
N TRP A 67 51.38 6.59 16.45
CA TRP A 67 52.48 6.36 17.39
C TRP A 67 52.92 4.90 17.48
N GLY A 68 52.28 3.99 16.74
CA GLY A 68 52.59 2.56 16.77
C GLY A 68 52.10 1.87 18.03
N THR A 69 52.73 0.76 18.38
CA THR A 69 52.51 -0.01 19.60
C THR A 69 53.39 0.48 20.76
N GLY A 70 53.21 -0.06 21.96
CA GLY A 70 54.06 0.27 23.11
C GLY A 70 53.67 1.56 23.86
N ARG A 71 52.60 2.22 23.42
CA ARG A 71 51.90 3.26 24.18
C ARG A 71 50.53 2.71 24.55
N ALA A 72 50.04 2.94 25.76
CA ALA A 72 48.73 2.46 26.27
C ALA A 72 47.54 3.18 25.61
N VAL A 73 47.58 3.31 24.28
CA VAL A 73 46.76 4.18 23.45
C VAL A 73 46.55 3.50 22.09
N ALA A 74 45.35 3.62 21.52
CA ALA A 74 45.02 3.02 20.22
C ALA A 74 45.92 3.53 19.07
N ARG A 75 46.23 2.64 18.10
CA ARG A 75 47.11 2.84 16.93
C ARG A 75 46.56 3.79 15.85
N ILE A 76 45.61 4.64 16.18
CA ILE A 76 45.03 5.63 15.26
C ILE A 76 46.05 6.77 15.06
N PRO A 77 46.19 7.35 13.86
CA PRO A 77 47.03 8.53 13.64
C PRO A 77 46.69 9.69 14.58
N ARG A 78 47.70 10.33 15.16
CA ARG A 78 47.54 11.43 16.13
C ARG A 78 48.25 12.68 15.67
N VAL A 79 47.65 13.84 15.97
CA VAL A 79 48.20 15.15 15.61
C VAL A 79 49.52 15.37 16.35
N ARG A 80 50.56 15.77 15.61
CA ARG A 80 51.90 16.06 16.15
C ARG A 80 51.92 17.41 16.89
N GLY A 81 52.93 17.62 17.72
CA GLY A 81 53.14 18.86 18.49
C GLY A 81 52.72 18.75 19.97
N GLY A 82 52.77 19.89 20.67
CA GLY A 82 52.43 20.05 22.09
C GLY A 82 51.77 21.41 22.35
N GLY A 83 51.39 21.72 23.59
CA GLY A 83 50.89 23.05 23.98
C GLY A 83 49.48 23.44 23.50
N THR A 84 48.77 22.56 22.77
CA THR A 84 47.37 22.79 22.39
C THR A 84 46.50 21.58 22.75
N HIS A 85 45.22 21.81 23.03
CA HIS A 85 44.26 20.73 23.28
C HIS A 85 44.06 19.79 22.08
N ARG A 86 44.49 20.19 20.88
CA ARG A 86 44.38 19.38 19.66
C ARG A 86 45.53 18.39 19.50
N SER A 87 46.71 18.69 20.04
CA SER A 87 47.89 17.83 19.99
C SER A 87 47.61 16.47 20.65
N GLY A 88 48.09 15.38 20.06
CA GLY A 88 47.89 14.02 20.57
C GLY A 88 46.48 13.42 20.37
N GLN A 89 45.51 14.18 19.85
CA GLN A 89 44.17 13.65 19.51
C GLN A 89 44.18 12.84 18.21
N GLY A 90 43.23 11.91 18.07
CA GLY A 90 43.05 11.13 16.83
C GLY A 90 42.69 11.98 15.61
N ALA A 91 43.19 11.59 14.45
CA ALA A 91 42.99 12.23 13.15
C ALA A 91 42.79 11.19 12.02
N PHE A 92 42.38 11.65 10.83
CA PHE A 92 42.08 10.88 9.61
C PHE A 92 40.99 9.81 9.69
N GLY A 93 40.83 9.09 10.80
CA GLY A 93 39.86 8.01 10.96
C GLY A 93 38.41 8.48 10.92
N ASN A 94 37.52 7.68 10.36
CA ASN A 94 36.06 7.96 10.34
C ASN A 94 35.40 7.84 11.71
N MET A 95 36.04 7.16 12.66
CA MET A 95 35.64 7.12 14.07
C MET A 95 36.18 8.32 14.88
N CYS A 96 37.07 9.13 14.30
CA CYS A 96 37.68 10.26 14.99
C CYS A 96 36.86 11.54 14.80
N ARG A 97 36.72 12.33 15.87
CA ARG A 97 36.15 13.68 15.80
C ARG A 97 37.04 14.56 14.91
N GLY A 98 36.45 15.21 13.91
CA GLY A 98 37.19 16.03 12.93
C GLY A 98 37.97 15.23 11.88
N GLY A 99 37.87 13.89 11.89
CA GLY A 99 38.42 13.03 10.83
C GLY A 99 37.54 12.99 9.57
N ARG A 100 38.01 12.31 8.52
CA ARG A 100 37.26 12.16 7.27
C ARG A 100 36.18 11.09 7.39
N MET A 101 35.07 11.26 6.69
CA MET A 101 34.06 10.18 6.62
C MET A 101 34.53 9.01 5.74
N PHE A 102 34.05 7.80 6.04
CA PHE A 102 34.21 6.66 5.14
C PHE A 102 33.36 6.86 3.87
N ALA A 103 33.93 6.53 2.71
CA ALA A 103 33.30 6.69 1.40
C ALA A 103 32.67 8.09 1.18
N PRO A 104 33.48 9.17 1.20
CA PRO A 104 32.97 10.53 1.05
C PRO A 104 32.20 10.70 -0.26
N THR A 105 31.11 11.47 -0.22
CA THR A 105 30.28 11.74 -1.40
C THR A 105 31.11 12.40 -2.49
N LYS A 106 31.05 11.85 -3.70
CA LYS A 106 31.82 12.33 -4.85
C LYS A 106 30.93 13.05 -5.86
N PRO A 107 31.45 14.10 -6.53
CA PRO A 107 30.66 14.84 -7.52
C PRO A 107 30.23 13.95 -8.70
N TRP A 108 31.08 13.01 -9.13
CA TRP A 108 30.82 12.08 -10.24
C TRP A 108 29.84 10.94 -9.93
N ARG A 109 29.11 10.99 -8.81
CA ARG A 109 27.99 10.07 -8.56
C ARG A 109 27.01 10.14 -9.74
N ARG A 110 26.46 9.01 -10.18
CA ARG A 110 25.48 8.99 -11.29
C ARG A 110 24.12 9.55 -10.87
N TRP A 111 23.98 10.88 -10.94
CA TRP A 111 22.75 11.61 -10.64
C TRP A 111 21.68 11.43 -11.72
N HIS A 112 22.08 11.61 -12.98
CA HIS A 112 21.19 11.61 -14.13
C HIS A 112 20.92 10.19 -14.66
N ARG A 113 19.70 9.98 -15.14
CA ARG A 113 19.24 8.73 -15.77
C ARG A 113 18.68 9.02 -17.16
N LYS A 114 19.29 8.38 -18.17
CA LYS A 114 18.74 8.32 -19.53
C LYS A 114 17.51 7.41 -19.49
N ILE A 115 16.46 7.83 -20.19
CA ILE A 115 15.19 7.09 -20.31
C ILE A 115 14.86 7.02 -21.79
N ASN A 116 14.41 5.86 -22.24
CA ASN A 116 14.04 5.64 -23.63
C ASN A 116 12.90 6.57 -24.04
N VAL A 117 13.01 7.16 -25.24
CA VAL A 117 12.04 8.14 -25.74
C VAL A 117 10.64 7.54 -25.82
N ASN A 118 10.51 6.31 -26.31
CA ASN A 118 9.22 5.63 -26.38
C ASN A 118 8.63 5.32 -25.00
N GLN A 119 9.44 4.99 -24.00
CA GLN A 119 8.95 4.82 -22.62
C GLN A 119 8.44 6.14 -22.04
N LYS A 120 9.14 7.25 -22.28
CA LYS A 120 8.66 8.59 -21.87
C LYS A 120 7.33 8.92 -22.52
N ARG A 121 7.21 8.69 -23.83
CA ARG A 121 5.98 8.94 -24.60
C ARG A 121 4.83 8.03 -24.11
N TYR A 122 5.10 6.76 -23.83
CA TYR A 122 4.12 5.83 -23.25
C TYR A 122 3.59 6.34 -21.90
N ALA A 123 4.49 6.71 -20.98
CA ALA A 123 4.11 7.25 -19.67
C ALA A 123 3.26 8.52 -19.80
N LEU A 124 3.62 9.41 -20.72
CA LEU A 124 2.90 10.65 -20.97
C LEU A 124 1.48 10.37 -21.46
N VAL A 125 1.34 9.50 -22.47
CA VAL A 125 0.03 9.08 -23.00
C VAL A 125 -0.82 8.37 -21.94
N SER A 126 -0.22 7.49 -21.12
CA SER A 126 -0.91 6.87 -19.97
C SER A 126 -1.44 7.90 -18.98
N ALA A 127 -0.67 8.98 -18.73
CA ALA A 127 -1.09 10.04 -17.82
C ALA A 127 -2.23 10.92 -18.40
N ILE A 128 -2.22 11.19 -19.71
CA ILE A 128 -3.31 11.90 -20.40
C ILE A 128 -4.59 11.06 -20.35
N ALA A 129 -4.52 9.77 -20.72
CA ALA A 129 -5.65 8.86 -20.65
C ALA A 129 -6.27 8.83 -19.24
N ALA A 130 -5.42 8.76 -18.21
CA ALA A 130 -5.87 8.77 -16.83
C ALA A 130 -6.51 10.10 -16.38
N SER A 131 -6.15 11.25 -16.98
CA SER A 131 -6.83 12.52 -16.67
C SER A 131 -8.25 12.61 -17.22
N GLY A 132 -8.60 11.78 -18.21
CA GLY A 132 -9.97 11.67 -18.73
C GLY A 132 -10.87 10.74 -17.92
N VAL A 133 -10.36 10.05 -16.89
CA VAL A 133 -11.14 9.10 -16.08
C VAL A 133 -11.48 9.73 -14.71
N PRO A 134 -12.75 10.09 -14.45
CA PRO A 134 -13.16 10.77 -13.22
C PRO A 134 -12.72 10.04 -11.94
N ALA A 135 -12.86 8.71 -11.91
CA ALA A 135 -12.48 7.90 -10.76
C ALA A 135 -10.99 8.03 -10.39
N LEU A 136 -10.10 8.10 -11.38
CA LEU A 136 -8.67 8.27 -11.14
C LEU A 136 -8.36 9.69 -10.64
N VAL A 137 -9.04 10.70 -11.20
CA VAL A 137 -8.88 12.10 -10.78
C VAL A 137 -9.37 12.32 -9.34
N MET A 138 -10.52 11.75 -8.98
CA MET A 138 -11.04 11.77 -7.62
C MET A 138 -10.13 10.99 -6.65
N SER A 139 -9.62 9.83 -7.05
CA SER A 139 -8.75 8.99 -6.20
C SER A 139 -7.45 9.71 -5.80
N LYS A 140 -6.92 10.58 -6.66
CA LYS A 140 -5.77 11.43 -6.34
C LYS A 140 -6.11 12.51 -5.31
N GLY A 141 -7.38 12.83 -5.18
CA GLY A 141 -7.91 13.79 -4.23
C GLY A 141 -8.17 15.17 -4.84
N HIS A 142 -8.42 15.29 -6.14
CA HIS A 142 -8.96 16.55 -6.69
C HIS A 142 -10.46 16.68 -6.37
N MET A 143 -10.93 17.90 -6.10
CA MET A 143 -12.36 18.20 -5.93
C MET A 143 -12.99 18.53 -7.29
N ILE A 144 -13.74 17.58 -7.84
CA ILE A 144 -14.32 17.65 -9.20
C ILE A 144 -15.81 17.27 -9.22
N GLN A 145 -16.47 17.28 -8.06
CA GLN A 145 -17.88 16.87 -7.92
C GLN A 145 -18.82 17.77 -8.71
N ASP A 146 -18.54 19.08 -8.72
CA ASP A 146 -19.40 20.10 -9.33
C ASP A 146 -18.94 20.46 -10.76
N VAL A 147 -17.87 19.84 -11.26
CA VAL A 147 -17.33 20.08 -12.61
C VAL A 147 -18.26 19.40 -13.62
N PRO A 148 -18.67 20.07 -14.71
CA PRO A 148 -19.72 19.57 -15.61
C PRO A 148 -19.32 18.27 -16.31
N GLU A 149 -18.07 18.17 -16.79
CA GLU A 149 -17.58 17.01 -17.52
C GLU A 149 -16.07 16.82 -17.40
N ILE A 150 -15.60 15.60 -17.68
CA ILE A 150 -14.18 15.21 -17.71
C ILE A 150 -13.96 14.31 -18.92
N PRO A 151 -12.93 14.57 -19.75
CA PRO A 151 -11.99 15.69 -19.69
C PRO A 151 -12.66 17.04 -19.94
N LEU A 152 -12.25 18.07 -19.20
CA LEU A 152 -12.83 19.40 -19.29
C LEU A 152 -12.14 20.20 -20.40
N VAL A 153 -12.91 20.63 -21.40
CA VAL A 153 -12.45 21.43 -22.53
C VAL A 153 -13.11 22.81 -22.49
N VAL A 154 -12.32 23.87 -22.65
CA VAL A 154 -12.77 25.26 -22.60
C VAL A 154 -12.42 25.99 -23.89
N ASP A 155 -13.17 27.05 -24.20
CA ASP A 155 -12.95 27.88 -25.38
C ASP A 155 -11.56 28.56 -25.37
N ASP A 156 -11.06 28.91 -26.56
CA ASP A 156 -9.72 29.45 -26.73
C ASP A 156 -9.57 30.90 -26.23
N LYS A 157 -10.69 31.61 -26.00
CA LYS A 157 -10.71 32.96 -25.42
C LYS A 157 -10.00 33.04 -24.05
N VAL A 158 -9.98 31.94 -23.30
CA VAL A 158 -9.23 31.83 -22.02
C VAL A 158 -7.73 32.10 -22.20
N GLN A 159 -7.19 31.90 -23.39
CA GLN A 159 -5.78 32.15 -23.72
C GLN A 159 -5.42 33.65 -23.70
N GLU A 160 -6.41 34.52 -23.91
CA GLU A 160 -6.27 35.98 -24.02
C GLU A 160 -6.35 36.70 -22.67
N TYR A 161 -6.62 35.96 -21.59
CA TYR A 161 -6.67 36.53 -20.25
C TYR A 161 -5.33 37.13 -19.83
N SER A 162 -5.35 38.42 -19.52
CA SER A 162 -4.18 39.17 -19.04
C SER A 162 -4.20 39.40 -17.53
N LYS A 163 -5.38 39.44 -16.91
CA LYS A 163 -5.57 39.78 -15.48
C LYS A 163 -5.94 38.55 -14.65
N THR A 164 -5.31 38.39 -13.49
CA THR A 164 -5.61 37.30 -12.53
C THR A 164 -7.08 37.33 -12.05
N LYS A 165 -7.70 38.52 -11.96
CA LYS A 165 -9.12 38.66 -11.59
C LYS A 165 -10.03 37.88 -12.56
N GLN A 166 -9.78 37.99 -13.87
CA GLN A 166 -10.52 37.27 -14.91
C GLN A 166 -10.34 35.75 -14.75
N ALA A 167 -9.10 35.30 -14.58
CA ALA A 167 -8.77 33.89 -14.36
C ALA A 167 -9.48 33.28 -13.12
N VAL A 168 -9.57 34.04 -12.01
CA VAL A 168 -10.27 33.59 -10.80
C VAL A 168 -11.79 33.50 -11.03
N ILE A 169 -12.38 34.48 -11.71
CA ILE A 169 -13.81 34.48 -12.05
C ILE A 169 -14.15 33.24 -12.91
N PHE A 170 -13.33 32.98 -13.92
CA PHE A 170 -13.43 31.81 -14.78
C PHE A 170 -13.38 30.49 -14.00
N LEU A 171 -12.37 30.29 -13.14
CA LEU A 171 -12.23 29.05 -12.36
C LEU A 171 -13.39 28.83 -11.37
N ARG A 172 -14.01 29.91 -10.88
CA ARG A 172 -15.23 29.84 -10.06
C ARG A 172 -16.45 29.41 -10.88
N ARG A 173 -16.63 29.98 -12.08
CA ARG A 173 -17.75 29.66 -12.97
C ARG A 173 -17.73 28.19 -13.39
N ILE A 174 -16.56 27.66 -13.75
CA ILE A 174 -16.34 26.26 -14.15
C ILE A 174 -16.32 25.28 -12.95
N LYS A 175 -16.54 25.79 -11.73
CA LYS A 175 -16.58 24.99 -10.50
C LYS A 175 -15.26 24.27 -10.16
N ALA A 176 -14.15 24.72 -10.74
CA ALA A 176 -12.79 24.26 -10.40
C ALA A 176 -12.22 24.93 -9.14
N TRP A 177 -12.87 25.95 -8.61
CA TRP A 177 -12.39 26.73 -7.48
C TRP A 177 -12.31 25.95 -6.16
N SER A 178 -13.17 24.95 -5.95
CA SER A 178 -13.13 24.08 -4.77
C SER A 178 -11.79 23.37 -4.61
N ASP A 179 -11.19 22.90 -5.72
CA ASP A 179 -9.87 22.29 -5.73
C ASP A 179 -8.76 23.31 -5.37
N ILE A 180 -8.90 24.56 -5.81
CA ILE A 180 -7.95 25.64 -5.49
C ILE A 180 -8.08 26.06 -4.01
N GLU A 181 -9.30 26.15 -3.49
CA GLU A 181 -9.54 26.44 -2.08
C GLU A 181 -8.91 25.36 -1.18
N LYS A 182 -8.98 24.09 -1.60
CA LYS A 182 -8.26 22.98 -0.95
C LYS A 182 -6.74 23.19 -0.98
N VAL A 183 -6.18 23.76 -2.04
CA VAL A 183 -4.75 24.11 -2.09
C VAL A 183 -4.44 25.21 -1.08
N TYR A 184 -5.24 26.29 -1.02
CA TYR A 184 -5.07 27.37 -0.03
C TYR A 184 -5.04 26.82 1.40
N LYS A 185 -6.04 26.01 1.77
CA LYS A 185 -6.14 25.38 3.11
C LYS A 185 -5.00 24.42 3.41
N SER A 186 -4.36 23.84 2.39
CA SER A 186 -3.27 22.87 2.57
C SER A 186 -1.88 23.49 2.80
N ARG A 187 -1.75 24.81 2.62
CA ARG A 187 -0.47 25.51 2.76
C ARG A 187 0.02 25.42 4.20
N ARG A 188 1.19 24.81 4.40
CA ARG A 188 1.81 24.69 5.72
C ARG A 188 3.33 24.77 5.65
N PHE A 189 3.96 25.03 6.79
CA PHE A 189 5.42 24.98 6.91
C PHE A 189 5.92 23.53 6.72
N ARG A 190 7.04 23.39 6.01
CA ARG A 190 7.70 22.09 5.80
C ARG A 190 8.33 21.62 7.10
N ALA A 191 8.10 20.36 7.47
CA ALA A 191 8.78 19.73 8.59
C ALA A 191 10.28 19.49 8.29
N GLY A 192 11.13 19.57 9.32
CA GLY A 192 12.56 19.27 9.24
C GLY A 192 13.43 20.37 8.62
N LYS A 193 14.65 19.98 8.21
CA LYS A 193 15.73 20.89 7.75
C LYS A 193 15.47 21.54 6.39
N GLY A 194 14.40 21.17 5.68
CA GLY A 194 14.04 21.78 4.40
C GLY A 194 13.74 23.29 4.49
N LYS A 195 13.32 23.77 5.67
CA LYS A 195 13.06 25.19 5.93
C LYS A 195 14.28 26.08 5.76
N MET A 196 15.46 25.59 6.13
CA MET A 196 16.74 26.28 5.97
C MET A 196 17.28 26.23 4.54
N ARG A 197 16.75 25.33 3.69
CA ARG A 197 17.20 25.12 2.30
C ARG A 197 16.21 25.68 1.28
N ASN A 198 15.69 26.89 1.54
CA ASN A 198 14.74 27.62 0.69
C ASN A 198 13.46 26.85 0.28
N ARG A 199 13.07 25.84 1.07
CA ARG A 199 11.87 25.01 0.84
C ARG A 199 10.92 25.06 2.03
N ARG A 200 10.69 26.28 2.54
CA ARG A 200 10.00 26.57 3.80
C ARG A 200 8.52 26.18 3.81
N ARG A 201 7.81 26.28 2.69
CA ARG A 201 6.37 25.95 2.59
C ARG A 201 6.12 24.75 1.66
N ILE A 202 5.04 24.03 1.94
CA ILE A 202 4.47 22.99 1.07
C ILE A 202 2.98 23.24 0.86
N GLN A 203 2.48 22.84 -0.31
CA GLN A 203 1.07 22.95 -0.68
C GLN A 203 0.72 21.80 -1.62
N ARG A 204 -0.58 21.50 -1.74
CA ARG A 204 -1.09 20.54 -2.74
C ARG A 204 -0.97 21.12 -4.16
N ARG A 205 -1.03 20.23 -5.15
CA ARG A 205 -1.13 20.60 -6.57
C ARG A 205 -2.61 20.65 -6.94
N GLY A 206 -3.04 21.73 -7.57
CA GLY A 206 -4.39 21.93 -8.06
C GLY A 206 -4.50 21.61 -9.55
N PRO A 207 -5.44 22.25 -10.28
CA PRO A 207 -5.66 21.99 -11.69
C PRO A 207 -4.42 22.31 -12.53
N LEU A 208 -4.25 21.56 -13.62
CA LEU A 208 -3.27 21.83 -14.66
C LEU A 208 -4.00 22.40 -15.86
N ILE A 209 -3.65 23.61 -16.30
CA ILE A 209 -4.24 24.21 -17.50
C ILE A 209 -3.28 23.97 -18.67
N ILE A 210 -3.80 23.38 -19.74
CA ILE A 210 -3.06 23.08 -20.95
C ILE A 210 -3.59 23.93 -22.09
N TYR A 211 -2.69 24.68 -22.69
CA TYR A 211 -2.96 25.63 -23.76
C TYR A 211 -2.05 25.34 -24.97
N HIS A 212 -2.38 25.94 -26.11
CA HIS A 212 -1.58 25.83 -27.32
C HIS A 212 -0.75 27.11 -27.55
N GLU A 213 -1.37 28.28 -27.48
CA GLU A 213 -0.71 29.59 -27.64
C GLU A 213 -0.77 30.42 -26.35
N ASP A 214 0.26 31.22 -26.10
CA ASP A 214 0.30 32.10 -24.93
C ASP A 214 0.05 33.55 -25.35
N LYS A 215 -1.22 33.98 -25.26
CA LYS A 215 -1.63 35.37 -25.52
C LYS A 215 -1.73 36.22 -24.23
N GLY A 216 -1.21 35.72 -23.10
CA GLY A 216 -1.30 36.38 -21.79
C GLY A 216 -1.67 35.43 -20.64
N LEU A 217 -2.23 34.26 -20.97
CA LEU A 217 -2.67 33.23 -20.02
C LEU A 217 -1.61 32.90 -18.96
N THR A 218 -0.33 32.82 -19.34
CA THR A 218 0.72 32.49 -18.37
C THR A 218 0.83 33.53 -17.25
N LYS A 219 0.68 34.81 -17.58
CA LYS A 219 0.73 35.90 -16.60
C LYS A 219 -0.51 35.93 -15.72
N ALA A 220 -1.69 35.67 -16.29
CA ALA A 220 -2.96 35.67 -15.54
C ALA A 220 -3.07 34.53 -14.52
N PHE A 221 -2.60 33.32 -14.87
CA PHE A 221 -2.80 32.14 -14.00
C PHE A 221 -1.62 31.82 -13.07
N ARG A 222 -0.38 32.29 -13.34
CA ARG A 222 0.82 31.91 -12.55
C ARG A 222 0.75 32.27 -11.06
N ASN A 223 -0.02 33.29 -10.69
CA ASN A 223 -0.11 33.77 -9.31
C ASN A 223 -1.09 32.95 -8.45
N ILE A 224 -1.94 32.12 -9.08
CA ILE A 224 -2.93 31.31 -8.38
C ILE A 224 -2.25 30.08 -7.77
N PRO A 225 -2.40 29.80 -6.46
CA PRO A 225 -1.79 28.64 -5.82
C PRO A 225 -2.13 27.31 -6.48
N GLY A 226 -1.11 26.47 -6.67
CA GLY A 226 -1.30 25.07 -7.06
C GLY A 226 -1.73 24.87 -8.51
N VAL A 227 -2.15 25.94 -9.20
CA VAL A 227 -2.36 25.93 -10.64
C VAL A 227 -0.99 25.83 -11.31
N ASP A 228 -0.84 24.83 -12.18
CA ASP A 228 0.32 24.74 -13.06
C ASP A 228 -0.14 24.93 -14.51
N LEU A 229 0.76 25.44 -15.34
CA LEU A 229 0.53 25.72 -16.75
C LEU A 229 1.50 24.92 -17.61
N VAL A 230 1.02 24.41 -18.74
CA VAL A 230 1.82 23.65 -19.71
C VAL A 230 1.31 23.89 -21.13
N ASN A 231 2.24 24.10 -22.06
CA ASN A 231 1.92 24.07 -23.49
C ASN A 231 1.78 22.62 -23.97
N VAL A 232 0.76 22.35 -24.80
CA VAL A 232 0.47 21.03 -25.38
C VAL A 232 1.65 20.40 -26.15
N ASP A 233 2.50 21.21 -26.79
CA ASP A 233 3.68 20.70 -27.51
C ASP A 233 4.79 20.24 -26.56
N LYS A 234 4.84 20.82 -25.35
CA LYS A 234 5.88 20.61 -24.34
C LYS A 234 5.31 19.94 -23.09
N LEU A 235 4.45 18.94 -23.28
CA LEU A 235 3.83 18.19 -22.18
C LEU A 235 4.89 17.51 -21.30
N ASN A 236 4.76 17.70 -19.98
CA ASN A 236 5.71 17.20 -19.00
C ASN A 236 5.04 16.19 -18.06
N LEU A 237 5.59 14.98 -17.98
CA LEU A 237 5.11 13.92 -17.09
C LEU A 237 5.12 14.34 -15.62
N LEU A 238 6.12 15.11 -15.16
CA LEU A 238 6.22 15.56 -13.77
C LEU A 238 5.06 16.48 -13.37
N LYS A 239 4.48 17.20 -14.34
CA LYS A 239 3.32 18.07 -14.13
C LYS A 239 1.99 17.30 -14.30
N LEU A 240 1.90 16.35 -15.23
CA LEU A 240 0.70 15.53 -15.42
C LEU A 240 0.51 14.49 -14.31
N ALA A 241 1.59 13.84 -13.88
CA ALA A 241 1.59 12.81 -12.85
C ALA A 241 2.55 13.17 -11.70
N PRO A 242 2.27 14.25 -10.93
CA PRO A 242 3.11 14.63 -9.80
C PRO A 242 3.21 13.49 -8.79
N GLY A 243 4.44 13.13 -8.44
CA GLY A 243 4.72 12.03 -7.51
C GLY A 243 4.57 10.63 -8.12
N GLY A 244 4.49 10.51 -9.46
CA GLY A 244 4.31 9.23 -10.15
C GLY A 244 2.86 8.71 -10.14
N HIS A 245 1.94 9.44 -9.50
CA HIS A 245 0.52 9.09 -9.48
C HIS A 245 -0.23 9.75 -10.65
N VAL A 246 -0.94 8.93 -11.42
CA VAL A 246 -1.80 9.38 -12.54
C VAL A 246 -3.09 10.05 -12.07
N GLY A 247 -3.86 10.65 -12.98
CA GLY A 247 -5.16 11.26 -12.65
C GLY A 247 -5.05 12.64 -12.00
N ARG A 248 -4.24 13.55 -12.56
CA ARG A 248 -4.34 14.97 -12.17
C ARG A 248 -5.56 15.59 -12.83
N PHE A 249 -6.22 16.55 -12.17
CA PHE A 249 -7.27 17.34 -12.81
C PHE A 249 -6.65 18.30 -13.84
N VAL A 250 -7.10 18.19 -15.09
CA VAL A 250 -6.55 18.92 -16.24
C VAL A 250 -7.69 19.66 -16.95
N ILE A 251 -7.45 20.94 -17.26
CA ILE A 251 -8.33 21.80 -18.04
C ILE A 251 -7.63 22.05 -19.38
N TRP A 252 -8.30 21.73 -20.49
CA TRP A 252 -7.75 21.86 -21.84
C TRP A 252 -8.40 23.03 -22.56
N THR A 253 -7.63 23.83 -23.29
CA THR A 253 -8.21 24.73 -24.30
C THR A 253 -8.58 23.95 -25.57
N LYS A 254 -9.58 24.44 -26.30
CA LYS A 254 -10.09 23.83 -27.54
C LYS A 254 -8.99 23.54 -28.56
N SER A 255 -8.18 24.53 -28.89
CA SER A 255 -7.00 24.40 -29.77
C SER A 255 -6.00 23.36 -29.27
N ALA A 256 -5.70 23.33 -27.96
CA ALA A 256 -4.80 22.35 -27.38
C ALA A 256 -5.37 20.93 -27.48
N PHE A 257 -6.67 20.76 -27.28
CA PHE A 257 -7.35 19.47 -27.36
C PHE A 257 -7.31 18.89 -28.78
N ASN A 258 -7.60 19.72 -29.79
CA ASN A 258 -7.51 19.33 -31.20
C ASN A 258 -6.08 18.96 -31.62
N ARG A 259 -5.08 19.69 -31.10
CA ARG A 259 -3.66 19.45 -31.43
C ARG A 259 -3.12 18.12 -30.90
N LEU A 260 -3.78 17.48 -29.93
CA LEU A 260 -3.38 16.17 -29.41
C LEU A 260 -3.37 15.08 -30.49
N ASP A 261 -4.32 15.11 -31.43
CA ASP A 261 -4.41 14.10 -32.49
C ASP A 261 -3.23 14.22 -33.47
N ALA A 262 -2.82 15.44 -33.81
CA ALA A 262 -1.62 15.69 -34.61
C ALA A 262 -0.32 15.29 -33.87
N LEU A 263 -0.28 15.49 -32.54
CA LEU A 263 0.89 15.22 -31.70
C LEU A 263 1.15 13.74 -31.43
N TYR A 264 0.10 12.95 -31.20
CA TYR A 264 0.21 11.54 -30.80
C TYR A 264 -0.31 10.57 -31.86
N GLY A 265 -1.07 11.05 -32.84
CA GLY A 265 -1.72 10.24 -33.85
C GLY A 265 -2.90 9.44 -33.32
N THR A 266 -3.38 8.56 -34.18
CA THR A 266 -4.38 7.52 -33.88
C THR A 266 -3.73 6.15 -33.99
N TRP A 267 -4.39 5.05 -33.62
CA TRP A 267 -3.83 3.72 -33.89
C TRP A 267 -3.71 3.41 -35.39
N ARG A 268 -4.55 4.05 -36.22
CA ARG A 268 -4.55 3.88 -37.69
C ARG A 268 -3.55 4.81 -38.39
N LYS A 269 -3.43 6.05 -37.94
CA LYS A 269 -2.55 7.08 -38.53
C LYS A 269 -1.45 7.46 -37.54
N THR A 270 -0.20 7.35 -37.95
CA THR A 270 0.96 7.72 -37.12
C THR A 270 0.95 9.20 -36.76
N ALA A 271 1.67 9.56 -35.70
CA ALA A 271 1.79 10.96 -35.27
C ALA A 271 2.49 11.82 -36.35
N ARG A 272 1.94 13.01 -36.65
CA ARG A 272 2.54 13.93 -37.62
C ARG A 272 3.75 14.66 -37.03
N LEU A 273 3.61 15.15 -35.79
CA LEU A 273 4.63 15.98 -35.14
C LEU A 273 5.72 15.19 -34.42
N LYS A 274 5.51 13.87 -34.22
CA LYS A 274 6.47 13.00 -33.53
C LYS A 274 6.96 11.91 -34.48
N LYS A 275 8.18 12.10 -34.99
CA LYS A 275 8.84 11.12 -35.86
C LYS A 275 8.87 9.72 -35.22
N GLY A 276 8.44 8.73 -36.00
CA GLY A 276 8.47 7.31 -35.64
C GLY A 276 7.63 6.95 -34.42
N TYR A 277 6.55 7.70 -34.15
CA TYR A 277 5.68 7.44 -33.01
C TYR A 277 4.28 7.01 -33.43
N ASN A 278 3.79 5.95 -32.78
CA ASN A 278 2.40 5.51 -32.82
C ASN A 278 1.91 5.28 -31.38
N LEU A 279 0.60 5.36 -31.18
CA LEU A 279 -0.04 5.08 -29.90
C LEU A 279 0.22 3.63 -29.45
N PRO A 280 0.45 3.41 -28.14
CA PRO A 280 0.62 2.06 -27.63
C PRO A 280 -0.68 1.25 -27.79
N MET A 281 -0.54 0.01 -28.28
CA MET A 281 -1.67 -0.91 -28.38
C MET A 281 -2.06 -1.46 -27.00
N PRO A 282 -3.35 -1.47 -26.65
CA PRO A 282 -3.81 -2.10 -25.41
C PRO A 282 -3.68 -3.63 -25.52
N LYS A 283 -3.11 -4.28 -24.50
CA LYS A 283 -3.00 -5.75 -24.45
C LYS A 283 -4.37 -6.45 -24.31
N MET A 284 -5.32 -5.78 -23.66
CA MET A 284 -6.70 -6.26 -23.50
C MET A 284 -7.64 -5.28 -24.19
N ALA A 285 -8.41 -5.74 -25.17
CA ALA A 285 -9.43 -4.94 -25.83
C ALA A 285 -10.53 -4.52 -24.83
N ASN A 286 -11.12 -5.51 -24.15
CA ASN A 286 -12.06 -5.31 -23.05
C ASN A 286 -11.35 -5.51 -21.70
N THR A 287 -11.46 -4.53 -20.82
CA THR A 287 -10.87 -4.52 -19.47
C THR A 287 -11.90 -4.77 -18.38
N ASP A 288 -13.19 -4.82 -18.72
CA ASP A 288 -14.25 -5.21 -17.79
C ASP A 288 -14.28 -6.73 -17.61
N LEU A 289 -13.51 -7.19 -16.63
CA LEU A 289 -13.44 -8.60 -16.27
C LEU A 289 -14.80 -9.13 -15.80
N THR A 290 -15.64 -8.30 -15.18
CA THR A 290 -16.94 -8.74 -14.67
C THR A 290 -17.90 -9.08 -15.80
N ARG A 291 -17.92 -8.26 -16.86
CA ARG A 291 -18.67 -8.56 -18.08
C ARG A 291 -18.15 -9.79 -18.79
N LEU A 292 -16.82 -9.95 -18.90
CA LEU A 292 -16.22 -11.14 -19.52
C LEU A 292 -16.60 -12.41 -18.75
N LEU A 293 -16.44 -12.44 -17.42
CA LEU A 293 -16.75 -13.61 -16.59
C LEU A 293 -18.23 -13.97 -16.56
N LYS A 294 -19.12 -13.00 -16.76
CA LYS A 294 -20.58 -13.19 -16.83
C LYS A 294 -21.09 -13.46 -18.24
N SER A 295 -20.22 -13.49 -19.25
CA SER A 295 -20.64 -13.77 -20.63
C SER A 295 -21.22 -15.17 -20.75
N GLU A 296 -22.31 -15.30 -21.51
CA GLU A 296 -23.01 -16.57 -21.70
C GLU A 296 -22.10 -17.65 -22.28
N SER A 297 -21.21 -17.27 -23.20
CA SER A 297 -20.22 -18.17 -23.79
C SER A 297 -19.31 -18.81 -22.74
N ILE A 298 -18.85 -18.03 -21.74
CA ILE A 298 -18.07 -18.58 -20.63
C ILE A 298 -18.98 -19.38 -19.70
N MET A 299 -20.14 -18.85 -19.31
CA MET A 299 -21.04 -19.51 -18.36
C MET A 299 -21.53 -20.88 -18.86
N LYS A 300 -21.75 -21.04 -20.17
CA LYS A 300 -22.19 -22.31 -20.79
C LYS A 300 -21.19 -23.45 -20.59
N VAL A 301 -19.90 -23.15 -20.52
CA VAL A 301 -18.82 -24.15 -20.40
C VAL A 301 -18.37 -24.34 -18.94
N LEU A 302 -18.70 -23.40 -18.05
CA LEU A 302 -18.25 -23.45 -16.65
C LEU A 302 -18.87 -24.62 -15.88
N ARG A 303 -18.03 -25.33 -15.14
CA ARG A 303 -18.46 -26.34 -14.16
C ARG A 303 -19.14 -25.66 -12.96
N ARG A 304 -20.08 -26.38 -12.32
CA ARG A 304 -20.75 -25.91 -11.09
C ARG A 304 -19.72 -25.55 -10.00
N PRO A 305 -19.81 -24.36 -9.38
CA PRO A 305 -18.86 -23.95 -8.34
C PRO A 305 -18.90 -24.87 -7.12
N LYS A 306 -17.74 -25.40 -6.71
CA LYS A 306 -17.58 -26.17 -5.47
C LYS A 306 -17.44 -25.21 -4.27
N LYS A 307 -18.55 -24.89 -3.60
CA LYS A 307 -18.57 -23.97 -2.45
C LYS A 307 -18.28 -24.64 -1.09
N LEU A 308 -17.92 -25.93 -1.09
CA LEU A 308 -17.68 -26.68 0.13
C LEU A 308 -16.36 -26.25 0.78
N VAL A 309 -16.45 -25.64 1.96
CA VAL A 309 -15.28 -25.24 2.76
C VAL A 309 -14.96 -26.38 3.74
N VAL A 310 -13.93 -27.18 3.43
CA VAL A 310 -13.40 -28.19 4.35
C VAL A 310 -12.63 -27.50 5.46
N ARG A 311 -13.20 -27.48 6.67
CA ARG A 311 -12.49 -26.99 7.85
C ARG A 311 -11.64 -28.10 8.46
N ARG A 312 -10.49 -27.72 9.04
CA ARG A 312 -9.69 -28.66 9.82
C ARG A 312 -10.54 -29.19 10.97
N VAL A 313 -10.85 -30.48 10.91
CA VAL A 313 -11.55 -31.17 11.99
C VAL A 313 -10.52 -31.47 13.08
N LYS A 314 -10.77 -30.99 14.31
CA LYS A 314 -9.96 -31.41 15.46
C LYS A 314 -10.15 -32.90 15.66
N LYS A 315 -9.07 -33.68 15.62
CA LYS A 315 -9.11 -35.10 15.99
C LYS A 315 -9.52 -35.18 17.46
N LEU A 316 -10.74 -35.64 17.71
CA LEU A 316 -11.26 -35.85 19.05
C LEU A 316 -10.72 -37.18 19.55
N ASN A 317 -10.19 -37.22 20.78
CA ASN A 317 -9.76 -38.48 21.39
C ASN A 317 -11.02 -39.33 21.68
N PRO A 318 -11.18 -40.53 21.09
CA PRO A 318 -12.38 -41.35 21.26
C PRO A 318 -12.51 -41.93 22.67
N LEU A 319 -11.40 -42.14 23.39
CA LEU A 319 -11.46 -42.67 24.74
C LEU A 319 -12.08 -41.67 25.73
N SER A 320 -11.82 -40.38 25.54
CA SER A 320 -12.42 -39.31 26.35
C SER A 320 -13.72 -38.74 25.78
N ASN A 321 -14.00 -38.93 24.48
CA ASN A 321 -15.21 -38.45 23.82
C ASN A 321 -16.06 -39.61 23.28
N THR A 322 -17.16 -39.89 23.97
CA THR A 322 -18.07 -41.00 23.65
C THR A 322 -18.66 -40.92 22.24
N LYS A 323 -19.01 -39.72 21.75
CA LYS A 323 -19.55 -39.55 20.38
C LYS A 323 -18.50 -39.82 19.32
N ALA A 324 -17.25 -39.42 19.57
CA ALA A 324 -16.14 -39.75 18.68
C ALA A 324 -15.87 -41.26 18.67
N MET A 325 -15.97 -41.95 19.82
CA MET A 325 -15.86 -43.40 19.88
C MET A 325 -17.00 -44.09 19.12
N VAL A 326 -18.25 -43.70 19.35
CA VAL A 326 -19.40 -44.32 18.67
C VAL A 326 -19.35 -44.10 17.17
N ARG A 327 -18.89 -42.92 16.70
CA ARG A 327 -18.69 -42.65 15.28
C ARG A 327 -17.63 -43.54 14.63
N LEU A 328 -16.63 -43.99 15.39
CA LEU A 328 -15.56 -44.86 14.91
C LEU A 328 -15.88 -46.35 15.11
N ASN A 329 -16.51 -46.71 16.24
CA ASN A 329 -16.93 -48.05 16.61
C ASN A 329 -18.30 -47.98 17.34
N PRO A 330 -19.41 -48.22 16.63
CA PRO A 330 -20.75 -48.24 17.20
C PRO A 330 -20.93 -49.31 18.30
N TYR A 331 -20.26 -50.46 18.18
CA TYR A 331 -20.37 -51.58 19.11
C TYR A 331 -19.82 -51.27 20.51
N ALA A 332 -18.94 -50.27 20.62
CA ALA A 332 -18.47 -49.76 21.91
C ALA A 332 -19.62 -49.26 22.82
N SER A 333 -20.75 -48.84 22.25
CA SER A 333 -21.94 -48.45 23.02
C SER A 333 -22.62 -49.63 23.69
N VAL A 334 -22.73 -50.77 22.97
CA VAL A 334 -23.30 -52.02 23.46
C VAL A 334 -22.42 -52.60 24.56
N LEU A 335 -21.11 -52.68 24.32
CA LEU A 335 -20.14 -53.17 25.32
C LEU A 335 -20.15 -52.33 26.60
N LYS A 336 -20.16 -51.00 26.48
CA LYS A 336 -20.25 -50.13 27.66
C LYS A 336 -21.54 -50.33 28.44
N ARG A 337 -22.67 -50.54 27.75
CA ARG A 337 -23.97 -50.81 28.40
C ARG A 337 -23.97 -52.16 29.09
N ALA A 338 -23.49 -53.21 28.43
CA ALA A 338 -23.35 -54.55 29.01
C ALA A 338 -22.44 -54.53 30.25
N ALA A 339 -21.29 -53.86 30.16
CA ALA A 339 -20.36 -53.69 31.28
C ALA A 339 -20.99 -52.90 32.45
N ALA A 340 -21.70 -51.80 32.18
CA ALA A 340 -22.38 -51.02 33.21
C ALA A 340 -23.48 -51.82 33.92
N LEU A 341 -24.23 -52.64 33.17
CA LEU A 341 -25.23 -53.55 33.76
C LEU A 341 -24.56 -54.63 34.61
N ALA A 342 -23.48 -55.25 34.13
CA ALA A 342 -22.71 -56.23 34.89
C ALA A 342 -22.11 -55.63 36.18
N GLU A 343 -21.56 -54.43 36.13
CA GLU A 343 -21.03 -53.72 37.30
C GLU A 343 -22.14 -53.38 38.31
N SER A 344 -23.32 -52.96 37.83
CA SER A 344 -24.48 -52.70 38.69
C SER A 344 -24.93 -53.95 39.45
N LYS A 345 -24.95 -55.12 38.76
CA LYS A 345 -25.24 -56.42 39.37
C LYS A 345 -24.19 -56.78 40.43
N ARG A 346 -22.89 -56.67 40.12
CA ARG A 346 -21.80 -56.93 41.08
C ARG A 346 -21.85 -56.01 42.30
N ARG A 347 -22.14 -54.72 42.11
CA ARG A 347 -22.28 -53.76 43.20
C ARG A 347 -23.47 -54.09 44.10
N LEU A 348 -24.61 -54.44 43.51
CA LEU A 348 -25.77 -54.89 44.28
C LEU A 348 -25.46 -56.15 45.08
N ALA A 349 -24.75 -57.11 44.50
CA ALA A 349 -24.31 -58.32 45.21
C ALA A 349 -23.38 -57.99 46.39
N ARG A 350 -22.38 -57.10 46.22
CA ARG A 350 -21.52 -56.63 47.32
C ARG A 350 -22.31 -55.92 48.42
N ILE A 351 -23.28 -55.07 48.06
CA ILE A 351 -24.14 -54.37 49.03
C ILE A 351 -24.99 -55.37 49.81
N LYS A 352 -25.56 -56.37 49.14
CA LYS A 352 -26.32 -57.46 49.80
C LYS A 352 -25.44 -58.26 50.76
N LEU A 353 -24.22 -58.64 50.34
CA LEU A 353 -23.28 -59.40 51.15
C LEU A 353 -22.82 -58.59 52.38
N ALA A 354 -22.52 -57.30 52.20
CA ALA A 354 -22.16 -56.40 53.30
C ALA A 354 -23.35 -56.12 54.27
N ALA A 355 -24.59 -56.08 53.77
CA ALA A 355 -25.79 -55.96 54.61
C ALA A 355 -26.02 -57.24 55.43
N LYS A 356 -25.83 -58.42 54.81
CA LYS A 356 -25.90 -59.73 55.49
C LYS A 356 -24.84 -59.87 56.59
N LYS A 357 -23.60 -59.42 56.33
CA LYS A 357 -22.52 -59.36 57.34
C LYS A 357 -22.79 -58.38 58.50
N ARG A 358 -23.71 -57.43 58.33
CA ARG A 358 -24.12 -56.47 59.37
C ARG A 358 -25.43 -56.87 60.07
N GLY A 359 -25.94 -58.08 59.83
CA GLY A 359 -27.17 -58.59 60.45
C GLY A 359 -28.46 -57.89 59.99
N ILE A 360 -28.45 -57.23 58.82
CA ILE A 360 -29.62 -56.56 58.26
C ILE A 360 -30.23 -57.45 57.18
N ASP A 361 -31.16 -58.32 57.58
CA ASP A 361 -31.72 -59.36 56.69
C ASP A 361 -32.73 -58.86 55.65
N LYS A 362 -33.24 -57.64 55.82
CA LYS A 362 -34.03 -56.94 54.79
C LYS A 362 -33.60 -55.48 54.72
N ILE A 363 -32.98 -55.06 53.60
CA ILE A 363 -32.97 -53.64 53.25
C ILE A 363 -34.42 -53.31 52.84
N SER A 364 -35.24 -52.84 53.79
CA SER A 364 -36.59 -52.33 53.52
C SER A 364 -36.56 -51.38 52.32
N GLU A 365 -37.59 -51.39 51.47
CA GLU A 365 -37.69 -50.42 50.37
C GLU A 365 -37.46 -48.98 50.84
N LYS A 366 -37.87 -48.65 52.08
CA LYS A 366 -37.53 -47.37 52.75
C LYS A 366 -36.02 -47.15 52.88
N GLN A 367 -35.23 -48.14 53.28
CA GLN A 367 -33.77 -48.03 53.42
C GLN A 367 -33.05 -47.91 52.07
N ARG A 368 -33.51 -48.60 51.01
CA ARG A 368 -32.99 -48.39 49.63
C ARG A 368 -33.30 -46.98 49.12
N LEU A 369 -34.50 -46.47 49.40
CA LEU A 369 -34.95 -45.15 48.99
C LEU A 369 -34.26 -44.04 49.79
N ILE A 370 -33.94 -44.28 51.07
CA ILE A 370 -33.10 -43.42 51.92
C ILE A 370 -31.65 -43.43 51.40
N LEU A 371 -31.04 -44.59 51.13
CA LEU A 371 -29.68 -44.66 50.57
C LEU A 371 -29.59 -44.02 49.18
N GLN A 372 -30.64 -44.15 48.35
CA GLN A 372 -30.74 -43.46 47.06
C GLN A 372 -31.01 -41.96 47.20
N LYS A 373 -31.86 -41.51 48.14
CA LYS A 373 -32.06 -40.10 48.48
C LYS A 373 -30.79 -39.48 49.03
N ASP A 374 -30.07 -40.16 49.91
CA ASP A 374 -28.80 -39.71 50.49
C ASP A 374 -27.67 -39.73 49.48
N ARG A 375 -27.63 -40.70 48.57
CA ARG A 375 -26.71 -40.69 47.42
C ARG A 375 -27.04 -39.55 46.45
N LYS A 376 -28.32 -39.30 46.13
CA LYS A 376 -28.76 -38.14 45.32
C LYS A 376 -28.43 -36.82 46.03
N ARG A 377 -28.66 -36.72 47.34
CA ARG A 377 -28.29 -35.57 48.18
C ARG A 377 -26.77 -35.38 48.25
N ARG A 378 -25.96 -36.45 48.37
CA ARG A 378 -24.49 -36.38 48.30
C ARG A 378 -24.00 -35.93 46.93
N ILE A 379 -24.56 -36.47 45.85
CA ILE A 379 -24.22 -36.08 44.48
C ILE A 379 -24.61 -34.61 44.24
N ALA A 380 -25.81 -34.18 44.67
CA ALA A 380 -26.25 -32.80 44.59
C ALA A 380 -25.38 -31.87 45.44
N ARG A 381 -25.02 -32.26 46.68
CA ARG A 381 -24.14 -31.51 47.58
C ARG A 381 -22.71 -31.41 47.03
N ASN A 382 -22.19 -32.48 46.43
CA ASN A 382 -20.87 -32.48 45.78
C ASN A 382 -20.88 -31.65 44.49
N ALA A 383 -21.95 -31.71 43.70
CA ALA A 383 -22.14 -30.84 42.53
C ALA A 383 -22.31 -29.37 42.94
N LEU A 384 -23.00 -29.08 44.05
CA LEU A 384 -23.11 -27.72 44.59
C LEU A 384 -21.77 -27.23 45.14
N LYS A 385 -20.99 -28.10 45.82
CA LYS A 385 -19.62 -27.79 46.27
C LYS A 385 -18.68 -27.56 45.09
N SER A 386 -18.75 -28.36 44.02
CA SER A 386 -17.94 -28.16 42.81
C SER A 386 -18.36 -26.91 42.05
N ALA A 387 -19.66 -26.63 41.94
CA ALA A 387 -20.18 -25.39 41.36
C ALA A 387 -19.80 -24.16 42.20
N ARG A 388 -19.83 -24.25 43.54
CA ARG A 388 -19.35 -23.19 44.45
C ARG A 388 -17.83 -23.01 44.34
N ARG A 389 -17.04 -24.08 44.21
CA ARG A 389 -15.58 -24.00 43.96
C ARG A 389 -15.29 -23.35 42.61
N LEU A 390 -15.95 -23.78 41.53
CA LEU A 390 -15.81 -23.17 40.21
C LEU A 390 -16.30 -21.71 40.18
N ARG A 391 -17.34 -21.37 40.96
CA ARG A 391 -17.82 -20.00 41.11
C ARG A 391 -16.87 -19.16 41.97
N LYS A 392 -16.27 -19.72 43.02
CA LYS A 392 -15.24 -19.09 43.86
C LYS A 392 -13.94 -18.89 43.07
N GLU A 393 -13.50 -19.87 42.29
CA GLU A 393 -12.38 -19.76 41.35
C GLU A 393 -12.67 -18.75 40.23
N LYS A 394 -13.92 -18.66 39.74
CA LYS A 394 -14.32 -17.59 38.81
C LYS A 394 -14.33 -16.22 39.47
N LEU A 395 -14.82 -16.09 40.70
CA LEU A 395 -14.82 -14.85 41.47
C LEU A 395 -13.41 -14.43 41.89
N GLU A 396 -12.52 -15.38 42.20
CA GLU A 396 -11.10 -15.15 42.49
C GLU A 396 -10.34 -14.78 41.21
N LYS A 397 -10.67 -15.39 40.06
CA LYS A 397 -10.16 -14.97 38.75
C LYS A 397 -10.71 -13.60 38.31
N GLU A 398 -11.96 -13.26 38.62
CA GLU A 398 -12.53 -11.92 38.39
C GLU A 398 -11.93 -10.88 39.34
N LYS A 399 -11.70 -11.21 40.63
CA LYS A 399 -11.03 -10.33 41.60
C LYS A 399 -9.52 -10.18 41.31
N ALA A 400 -8.87 -11.19 40.74
CA ALA A 400 -7.49 -11.12 40.26
C ALA A 400 -7.37 -10.40 38.90
N ALA A 401 -8.46 -10.33 38.13
CA ALA A 401 -8.54 -9.58 36.87
C ALA A 401 -9.06 -8.13 37.05
N ALA A 402 -9.45 -7.73 38.27
CA ALA A 402 -9.72 -6.34 38.61
C ALA A 402 -8.40 -5.60 38.91
N PRO A 403 -8.13 -4.44 38.28
CA PRO A 403 -6.92 -3.67 38.57
C PRO A 403 -6.94 -3.16 40.02
N LYS A 404 -5.85 -3.39 40.76
CA LYS A 404 -5.62 -2.81 42.08
C LYS A 404 -5.41 -1.30 41.94
N GLU A 405 -6.40 -0.50 42.33
CA GLU A 405 -6.15 0.91 42.70
C GLU A 405 -5.59 0.96 44.11
N GLU A 406 -4.53 1.76 44.27
CA GLU A 406 -3.75 1.92 45.47
C GLU A 406 -4.55 2.60 46.60
N LYS A 407 -4.35 2.08 47.82
CA LYS A 407 -4.81 2.72 49.06
C LYS A 407 -4.05 4.02 49.29
N LYS A 408 -4.77 5.13 49.51
CA LYS A 408 -4.31 6.20 50.42
C LYS A 408 -5.09 6.12 51.74
N VAL A 409 -4.31 6.28 52.79
CA VAL A 409 -4.57 6.00 54.21
C VAL A 409 -5.33 7.15 54.87
N ALA A 410 -6.33 6.84 55.72
CA ALA A 410 -6.60 7.61 56.95
C ALA A 410 -7.53 6.83 57.92
N LYS A 411 -6.93 6.41 59.04
CA LYS A 411 -7.38 6.17 60.43
C LYS A 411 -8.88 5.90 60.78
N LYS A 412 -9.09 4.82 61.55
CA LYS A 412 -10.20 4.57 62.51
C LYS A 412 -9.88 5.25 63.87
N PRO A 413 -10.86 5.55 64.77
CA PRO A 413 -11.52 4.58 65.69
C PRO A 413 -13.07 4.75 65.74
N VAL A 414 -13.93 3.72 65.81
CA VAL A 414 -14.37 2.84 66.93
C VAL A 414 -15.28 3.54 67.97
N GLU A 415 -16.55 3.09 67.96
CA GLU A 415 -17.61 2.97 68.99
C GLU A 415 -18.30 4.20 69.62
N GLY A 416 -19.65 4.12 69.70
CA GLY A 416 -20.44 4.78 70.75
C GLY A 416 -21.82 5.34 70.37
N LYS A 417 -22.87 4.56 70.66
CA LYS A 417 -24.21 4.94 71.19
C LYS A 417 -25.16 5.90 70.44
N GLU A 418 -26.45 5.64 70.69
CA GLU A 418 -27.67 6.23 70.15
C GLU A 418 -27.85 7.73 70.44
N ALA A 419 -28.35 8.51 69.47
CA ALA A 419 -29.32 9.61 69.70
C ALA A 419 -29.83 10.27 68.39
N LYS A 420 -31.13 10.56 68.43
CA LYS A 420 -32.05 11.38 67.61
C LYS A 420 -31.50 12.45 66.61
N ALA A 421 -32.13 12.44 65.43
CA ALA A 421 -32.65 13.57 64.63
C ALA A 421 -31.87 14.90 64.48
N LYS A 422 -31.59 15.29 63.22
CA LYS A 422 -32.10 16.53 62.57
C LYS A 422 -31.67 16.60 61.10
N ALA A 423 -32.65 16.57 60.20
CA ALA A 423 -32.47 16.86 58.78
C ALA A 423 -32.49 18.39 58.57
N ALA A 424 -31.49 18.93 57.89
CA ALA A 424 -31.51 20.31 57.42
C ALA A 424 -32.44 20.45 56.20
N PRO A 425 -33.22 21.56 56.09
CA PRO A 425 -34.32 21.68 55.14
C PRO A 425 -33.88 22.07 53.72
N LEU A 426 -34.49 21.42 52.73
CA LEU A 426 -34.49 21.83 51.32
C LEU A 426 -35.10 23.23 51.15
N THR A 427 -34.54 24.02 50.23
CA THR A 427 -34.94 25.40 50.00
C THR A 427 -36.36 25.50 49.37
N PRO A 428 -37.12 26.60 49.60
CA PRO A 428 -38.47 26.77 49.07
C PRO A 428 -38.57 26.65 47.54
N ARG A 429 -37.49 26.99 46.81
CA ARG A 429 -37.41 26.88 45.35
C ARG A 429 -37.33 25.42 44.86
N GLU A 430 -36.76 24.53 45.68
CA GLU A 430 -36.63 23.10 45.37
C GLU A 430 -37.94 22.36 45.69
N ARG A 431 -38.70 22.80 46.69
CA ARG A 431 -40.03 22.26 47.02
C ARG A 431 -41.09 22.61 45.97
N ALA A 432 -41.08 23.83 45.42
CA ALA A 432 -42.02 24.24 44.37
C ALA A 432 -41.81 23.50 43.04
N LYS A 433 -40.56 23.12 42.73
CA LYS A 433 -40.21 22.40 41.49
C LYS A 433 -40.57 20.91 41.57
N ALA A 434 -40.46 20.31 42.76
CA ALA A 434 -40.88 18.94 43.02
C ALA A 434 -42.41 18.77 43.05
N ALA A 435 -43.15 19.77 43.57
CA ALA A 435 -44.61 19.74 43.64
C ALA A 435 -45.29 19.90 42.25
N ARG A 436 -44.75 20.74 41.36
CA ARG A 436 -45.27 20.89 39.98
C ARG A 436 -45.03 19.66 39.10
N ALA A 437 -43.98 18.89 39.35
CA ALA A 437 -43.68 17.67 38.61
C ALA A 437 -44.58 16.47 39.01
N ALA A 438 -45.09 16.46 40.25
CA ALA A 438 -45.95 15.39 40.77
C ALA A 438 -47.44 15.58 40.41
N ALA A 439 -47.91 16.82 40.21
CA ALA A 439 -49.31 17.13 39.89
C ALA A 439 -49.71 16.88 38.41
N ALA A 440 -48.74 16.80 37.49
CA ALA A 440 -49.02 16.62 36.06
C ALA A 440 -49.25 15.14 35.63
N ALA A 441 -49.14 14.18 36.55
CA ALA A 441 -49.11 12.75 36.22
C ALA A 441 -50.35 11.94 36.65
N ARG A 442 -51.43 12.57 37.14
CA ARG A 442 -52.62 11.84 37.63
C ARG A 442 -53.94 12.54 37.32
N ARG A 443 -54.60 12.20 36.21
CA ARG A 443 -56.08 12.19 36.09
C ARG A 443 -56.55 11.03 35.16
N PRO A 444 -57.64 10.32 35.51
CA PRO A 444 -58.17 9.18 34.74
C PRO A 444 -59.21 9.60 33.70
N VAL A 445 -59.41 8.77 32.67
CA VAL A 445 -60.38 8.95 31.57
C VAL A 445 -61.53 7.95 31.74
N ALA A 446 -62.78 8.41 31.58
CA ALA A 446 -63.97 7.58 31.39
C ALA A 446 -64.75 8.04 30.12
N LEU A 447 -65.10 7.06 29.26
CA LEU A 447 -66.30 6.84 28.41
C LEU A 447 -67.02 8.08 27.80
N LYS A 448 -67.46 8.19 26.53
CA LYS A 448 -68.07 7.23 25.57
C LYS A 448 -68.39 7.96 24.21
N PHE A 449 -68.41 7.21 23.08
CA PHE A 449 -69.09 7.43 21.75
C PHE A 449 -68.73 8.71 20.91
N ARG A 450 -68.71 8.77 19.56
CA ARG A 450 -69.12 7.93 18.40
C ARG A 450 -68.40 8.49 17.12
N HIS A 451 -68.02 7.62 16.16
CA HIS A 451 -67.92 7.74 14.66
C HIS A 451 -67.51 9.06 13.94
N ILE A 452 -66.83 9.16 12.79
CA ILE A 452 -66.30 8.34 11.68
C ILE A 452 -65.31 9.27 10.92
N GLY A 453 -64.21 8.76 10.33
CA GLY A 453 -63.45 9.54 9.32
C GLY A 453 -61.96 9.16 9.20
N ARG A 454 -61.57 8.64 8.03
CA ARG A 454 -60.24 8.09 7.65
C ARG A 454 -59.08 9.09 7.80
N VAL A 455 -58.01 8.70 8.52
CA VAL A 455 -56.61 9.03 8.18
C VAL A 455 -55.68 7.87 8.53
N VAL A 456 -54.75 7.59 7.61
CA VAL A 456 -53.78 6.50 7.54
C VAL A 456 -52.84 6.44 8.76
N LYS A 457 -52.73 5.25 9.40
CA LYS A 457 -51.87 4.96 10.56
C LYS A 457 -50.44 4.64 10.13
N VAL A 458 -49.47 5.44 10.59
CA VAL A 458 -48.05 5.08 10.68
C VAL A 458 -47.83 4.29 11.98
N THR A 459 -47.50 3.00 11.88
CA THR A 459 -47.19 2.14 13.03
C THR A 459 -45.73 2.29 13.47
N LYS A 460 -45.51 2.50 14.78
CA LYS A 460 -44.21 2.39 15.47
C LYS A 460 -43.64 0.96 15.37
N PRO A 461 -42.32 0.78 15.21
CA PRO A 461 -41.73 -0.55 14.99
C PRO A 461 -41.63 -1.37 16.28
N GLY A 462 -42.05 -2.63 16.19
CA GLY A 462 -42.06 -3.60 17.29
C GLY A 462 -40.67 -4.03 17.80
N ARG A 463 -40.68 -4.74 18.94
CA ARG A 463 -39.55 -5.25 19.75
C ARG A 463 -38.41 -5.98 18.98
N ALA A 464 -38.61 -6.36 17.71
CA ALA A 464 -37.57 -6.94 16.86
C ALA A 464 -36.45 -5.95 16.49
N SER A 465 -36.76 -4.66 16.37
CA SER A 465 -35.80 -3.61 15.97
C SER A 465 -34.72 -3.32 17.03
N LYS A 466 -35.07 -3.39 18.32
CA LYS A 466 -34.13 -3.20 19.44
C LYS A 466 -33.11 -4.34 19.57
N LYS A 467 -33.45 -5.56 19.17
CA LYS A 467 -32.52 -6.71 19.17
C LYS A 467 -31.49 -6.59 18.03
N ILE A 468 -31.91 -6.09 16.87
CA ILE A 468 -31.02 -5.87 15.72
C ILE A 468 -30.05 -4.71 16.01
N LEU A 469 -30.54 -3.63 16.63
CA LEU A 469 -29.70 -2.51 17.07
C LEU A 469 -28.69 -2.91 18.17
N LYS A 470 -29.11 -3.71 19.17
CA LYS A 470 -28.16 -4.25 20.18
C LYS A 470 -27.13 -5.21 19.57
N ALA A 471 -27.49 -5.99 18.55
CA ALA A 471 -26.57 -6.86 17.85
C ALA A 471 -25.57 -6.09 16.96
N ALA A 472 -26.01 -4.97 16.37
CA ALA A 472 -25.16 -4.08 15.57
C ALA A 472 -24.13 -3.33 16.44
N VAL A 473 -24.56 -2.82 17.61
CA VAL A 473 -23.67 -2.16 18.58
C VAL A 473 -22.64 -3.15 19.14
N LYS A 474 -23.05 -4.39 19.44
CA LYS A 474 -22.14 -5.45 19.93
C LYS A 474 -21.16 -5.95 18.84
N ARG A 475 -21.53 -5.86 17.56
CA ARG A 475 -20.62 -6.12 16.41
C ARG A 475 -19.61 -4.98 16.22
N ALA A 476 -20.04 -3.72 16.37
CA ALA A 476 -19.16 -2.55 16.28
C ALA A 476 -18.14 -2.50 17.43
N GLU A 477 -18.53 -2.89 18.65
CA GLU A 477 -17.60 -3.01 19.78
C GLU A 477 -16.60 -4.17 19.62
N ASN A 478 -17.03 -5.31 19.05
CA ASN A 478 -16.11 -6.42 18.76
C ASN A 478 -15.10 -6.09 17.65
N GLN A 479 -15.49 -5.32 16.62
CA GLN A 479 -14.54 -4.85 15.59
C GLN A 479 -13.51 -3.86 16.14
N ARG A 480 -13.88 -3.04 17.13
CA ARG A 480 -12.94 -2.12 17.81
C ARG A 480 -11.95 -2.83 18.73
N ARG A 481 -12.31 -3.99 19.29
CA ARG A 481 -11.40 -4.81 20.12
C ARG A 481 -10.37 -5.63 19.32
N PHE A 482 -10.66 -5.96 18.06
CA PHE A 482 -9.72 -6.68 17.18
C PHE A 482 -8.70 -5.77 16.45
N GLY A 483 -8.80 -4.45 16.59
CA GLY A 483 -7.91 -3.48 15.93
C GLY A 483 -6.62 -3.12 16.70
N LYS A 484 -6.34 -3.76 17.84
CA LYS A 484 -5.17 -3.41 18.70
C LYS A 484 -4.21 -4.58 19.02
N ASN A 485 -4.24 -5.67 18.26
CA ASN A 485 -3.20 -6.71 18.34
C ASN A 485 -2.55 -6.91 16.98
N VAL A 486 -1.58 -6.06 16.66
CA VAL A 486 -0.50 -6.39 15.72
C VAL A 486 0.58 -7.06 16.57
N PRO A 487 0.92 -8.35 16.35
CA PRO A 487 2.06 -8.93 17.03
C PRO A 487 3.34 -8.28 16.52
N ILE A 488 4.12 -7.74 17.44
CA ILE A 488 5.51 -7.33 17.25
C ILE A 488 6.27 -8.58 16.79
N ILE A 489 6.88 -8.51 15.61
CA ILE A 489 7.79 -9.54 15.11
C ILE A 489 9.11 -9.36 15.85
N ASP A 490 9.40 -10.28 16.77
CA ASP A 490 10.73 -10.45 17.33
C ASP A 490 11.73 -10.82 16.22
N GLN A 491 12.72 -9.96 16.04
CA GLN A 491 13.90 -10.22 15.24
C GLN A 491 14.84 -11.17 16.00
N ALA A 492 14.57 -12.46 15.96
CA ALA A 492 15.56 -13.48 16.32
C ALA A 492 15.25 -14.80 15.61
N LYS A 493 16.20 -15.26 14.78
CA LYS A 493 16.27 -16.52 14.00
C LYS A 493 16.06 -16.34 12.49
N LEU A 494 17.08 -15.77 11.85
CA LEU A 494 17.44 -16.09 10.46
C LEU A 494 18.46 -17.23 10.48
N LYS A 495 18.11 -18.41 9.94
CA LYS A 495 19.09 -19.43 9.54
C LYS A 495 19.64 -19.06 8.16
N PRO A 496 20.96 -19.21 7.90
CA PRO A 496 21.56 -18.88 6.61
C PRO A 496 21.29 -19.96 5.55
N VAL A 497 21.22 -19.51 4.29
CA VAL A 497 21.11 -20.30 3.06
C VAL A 497 22.43 -21.06 2.80
N PRO A 498 22.41 -22.32 2.33
CA PRO A 498 23.64 -23.08 2.09
C PRO A 498 24.33 -22.68 0.78
N THR A 499 25.65 -22.52 0.86
CA THR A 499 26.59 -22.38 -0.25
C THR A 499 27.08 -23.74 -0.75
N LYS A 500 27.50 -23.77 -2.02
CA LYS A 500 27.98 -24.92 -2.82
C LYS A 500 29.09 -25.76 -2.16
N PRO A 501 29.27 -27.04 -2.56
CA PRO A 501 30.17 -27.98 -1.89
C PRO A 501 31.64 -27.79 -2.31
N LYS A 502 32.56 -27.92 -1.34
CA LYS A 502 33.99 -28.15 -1.57
C LYS A 502 34.40 -29.46 -0.90
N VAL A 503 34.94 -30.36 -1.73
CA VAL A 503 36.17 -31.17 -1.54
C VAL A 503 36.35 -31.81 -0.16
N LYS A 504 36.08 -33.12 -0.07
CA LYS A 504 36.59 -33.99 1.00
C LYS A 504 38.00 -34.47 0.63
N LYS A 505 38.99 -34.13 1.47
CA LYS A 505 40.28 -34.83 1.60
C LYS A 505 40.19 -35.84 2.74
N GLY A 506 40.98 -36.91 2.62
CA GLY A 506 41.44 -37.96 3.57
C GLY A 506 40.79 -38.06 4.96
N THR A 507 40.58 -39.25 5.51
CA THR A 507 41.62 -40.27 5.73
C THR A 507 40.93 -41.58 6.10
N GLN A 508 41.29 -42.71 5.50
CA GLN A 508 41.23 -44.00 6.18
C GLN A 508 42.29 -44.94 5.59
N VAL A 509 43.05 -45.52 6.52
CA VAL A 509 44.16 -46.44 6.36
C VAL A 509 43.60 -47.84 6.08
N GLY A 510 44.18 -48.55 5.11
CA GLY A 510 43.81 -49.94 4.82
C GLY A 510 44.68 -50.54 3.71
N LYS A 511 45.69 -51.32 4.14
CA LYS A 511 46.64 -52.11 3.32
C LYS A 511 45.94 -53.00 2.28
N VAL A 512 46.41 -53.03 1.03
CA VAL A 512 46.61 -54.25 0.21
C VAL A 512 47.76 -54.01 -0.79
N LYS A 513 48.60 -55.03 -0.96
CA LYS A 513 49.85 -55.09 -1.74
C LYS A 513 49.63 -55.36 -3.25
N LYS A 514 50.69 -55.09 -4.02
CA LYS A 514 51.22 -55.75 -5.25
C LYS A 514 50.89 -55.21 -6.67
N ALA A 515 51.91 -55.39 -7.54
CA ALA A 515 52.14 -55.05 -8.97
C ALA A 515 52.46 -53.56 -9.26
N VAL A 516 53.69 -53.07 -9.51
CA VAL A 516 54.93 -53.46 -10.25
C VAL A 516 54.86 -53.33 -11.78
N LYS A 517 55.61 -52.34 -12.30
CA LYS A 517 56.22 -52.14 -13.66
C LYS A 517 55.25 -51.97 -14.85
N ALA A 518 55.48 -51.15 -15.90
CA ALA A 518 56.63 -50.38 -16.36
C ALA A 518 56.15 -49.29 -17.37
N VAL A 519 56.87 -48.16 -17.48
CA VAL A 519 56.87 -47.26 -18.65
C VAL A 519 58.29 -46.70 -18.84
N SER A 520 58.66 -46.49 -20.12
CA SER A 520 59.87 -45.85 -20.69
C SER A 520 61.01 -46.82 -21.00
N LYS A 521 61.72 -46.78 -22.15
CA LYS A 521 62.02 -45.75 -23.17
C LYS A 521 62.33 -46.41 -24.54
N ASP A 522 62.51 -45.57 -25.57
CA ASP A 522 63.37 -45.69 -26.78
C ASP A 522 62.61 -45.35 -28.08
N GLY A 523 63.08 -44.51 -29.02
CA GLY A 523 64.35 -43.80 -29.17
C GLY A 523 64.31 -42.73 -30.29
N LYS A 524 65.24 -41.75 -30.16
CA LYS A 524 66.18 -41.10 -31.11
C LYS A 524 65.78 -40.69 -32.59
N PRO A 525 66.58 -39.84 -33.29
CA PRO A 525 66.11 -38.51 -33.78
C PRO A 525 66.50 -38.12 -35.25
N ALA A 526 66.25 -36.83 -35.58
CA ALA A 526 66.83 -35.96 -36.64
C ALA A 526 66.10 -35.89 -38.02
N PRO A 527 66.30 -34.84 -38.89
CA PRO A 527 67.02 -33.56 -38.74
C PRO A 527 66.24 -32.28 -39.18
N LYS A 528 66.87 -31.10 -39.05
CA LYS A 528 66.47 -29.80 -39.67
C LYS A 528 67.02 -29.69 -41.11
N PRO A 529 66.56 -28.73 -41.93
CA PRO A 529 67.48 -27.64 -42.27
C PRO A 529 66.83 -26.23 -42.43
N THR A 530 67.71 -25.25 -42.61
CA THR A 530 67.54 -23.80 -42.72
C THR A 530 67.93 -23.28 -44.11
N LYS A 531 67.50 -22.05 -44.49
CA LYS A 531 68.08 -21.14 -45.53
C LYS A 531 67.89 -21.63 -47.01
N THR A 532 67.84 -20.87 -48.11
CA THR A 532 68.19 -19.48 -48.52
C THR A 532 67.66 -19.23 -49.96
N GLU A 533 67.46 -17.95 -50.35
CA GLU A 533 67.76 -17.32 -51.67
C GLU A 533 67.03 -17.60 -53.02
N SER A 534 66.55 -16.50 -53.62
CA SER A 534 66.89 -15.97 -54.97
C SER A 534 65.84 -15.91 -56.12
N LYS A 535 66.00 -14.83 -56.92
CA LYS A 535 65.75 -14.63 -58.38
C LYS A 535 64.40 -14.13 -58.93
N THR A 536 64.44 -12.85 -59.34
CA THR A 536 64.16 -12.28 -60.69
C THR A 536 63.13 -12.94 -61.62
N THR A 537 62.18 -12.14 -62.14
CA THR A 537 61.90 -11.91 -63.59
C THR A 537 60.72 -10.93 -63.81
N LYS A 538 60.93 -9.92 -64.69
CA LYS A 538 59.91 -9.09 -65.40
C LYS A 538 59.46 -9.86 -66.68
N PRO A 539 58.40 -9.50 -67.47
CA PRO A 539 57.83 -8.15 -67.69
C PRO A 539 56.29 -8.05 -68.01
N LYS A 540 55.86 -6.81 -68.34
CA LYS A 540 54.70 -6.37 -69.16
C LYS A 540 53.28 -6.17 -68.55
N THR A 541 52.82 -4.90 -68.66
CA THR A 541 51.48 -4.36 -69.03
C THR A 541 50.26 -4.74 -68.15
N ALA A 542 49.40 -3.87 -67.61
CA ALA A 542 48.97 -2.51 -67.97
C ALA A 542 48.47 -1.72 -66.73
N LYS A 543 48.54 -0.38 -66.83
CA LYS A 543 48.10 0.63 -65.84
C LYS A 543 46.56 0.67 -65.67
N PRO A 544 46.07 1.32 -64.60
CA PRO A 544 45.38 2.60 -64.85
C PRO A 544 45.93 3.71 -63.94
N LYS A 545 46.18 4.89 -64.51
CA LYS A 545 46.40 6.13 -63.77
C LYS A 545 45.51 7.23 -64.36
N ALA A 546 45.02 8.05 -63.45
CA ALA A 546 44.39 9.35 -63.65
C ALA A 546 45.17 10.28 -64.59
N GLU A 547 44.46 11.21 -65.23
CA GLU A 547 44.70 12.69 -65.24
C GLU A 547 43.70 13.37 -66.20
N LYS A 548 42.84 14.28 -65.70
CA LYS A 548 42.89 15.77 -65.74
C LYS A 548 42.26 16.41 -67.01
N PRO A 549 41.56 17.56 -66.88
CA PRO A 549 41.02 18.32 -68.01
C PRO A 549 41.92 19.52 -68.37
N LYS A 550 42.01 19.87 -69.67
CA LYS A 550 42.32 21.23 -70.17
C LYS A 550 42.13 21.37 -71.71
N VAL A 551 41.23 22.26 -72.10
CA VAL A 551 41.32 23.34 -73.14
C VAL A 551 42.04 23.08 -74.48
N GLY A 552 41.26 23.04 -75.59
CA GLY A 552 41.23 24.07 -76.67
C GLY A 552 42.00 23.87 -78.00
N LYS A 553 41.29 23.85 -79.17
CA LYS A 553 41.37 24.83 -80.31
C LYS A 553 40.85 24.28 -81.67
N GLY A 554 40.17 25.16 -82.43
CA GLY A 554 39.98 25.19 -83.91
C GLY A 554 38.65 24.60 -84.43
N ALA A 555 37.88 25.18 -85.35
CA ALA A 555 37.97 26.39 -86.18
C ALA A 555 36.61 26.71 -86.86
N ALA A 556 36.38 28.02 -87.13
CA ALA A 556 35.71 28.66 -88.28
C ALA A 556 34.22 28.44 -88.69
N LYS A 557 33.57 29.60 -88.97
CA LYS A 557 32.39 29.88 -89.85
C LYS A 557 31.01 29.43 -89.29
N THR A 558 29.91 30.20 -89.31
CA THR A 558 29.46 31.31 -90.17
C THR A 558 28.22 32.01 -89.54
N GLU A 559 28.08 33.30 -89.83
CA GLU A 559 26.85 34.10 -90.03
C GLU A 559 25.92 34.60 -88.88
N LYS A 560 25.96 35.95 -88.78
CA LYS A 560 24.87 36.94 -88.83
C LYS A 560 23.76 37.00 -87.75
N LYS A 561 23.94 38.05 -86.92
CA LYS A 561 23.07 39.22 -86.66
C LYS A 561 21.74 39.09 -85.86
N PRO A 562 21.30 40.21 -85.24
CA PRO A 562 20.42 40.28 -84.07
C PRO A 562 19.06 40.96 -84.36
N ALA A 563 18.15 41.03 -83.37
CA ALA A 563 17.21 42.14 -83.23
C ALA A 563 16.60 42.21 -81.81
N GLU A 564 16.38 43.45 -81.39
CA GLU A 564 15.71 43.93 -80.19
C GLU A 564 14.26 43.41 -80.02
N LYS A 565 13.82 43.16 -78.78
CA LYS A 565 12.96 44.05 -77.98
C LYS A 565 12.61 43.39 -76.64
#